data_AF-A0A2S0UN45-F1
#
_entry.id   AF-A0A2S0UN45-F1
#
_cell.length_a   1.000
_cell.length_b   1.000
_cell.length_c   1.000
_cell.angle_alpha   90.00
_cell.angle_beta   90.00
_cell.angle_gamma   90.00
#
_symmetry.space_group_name_H-M   'P 1'
#
loop_
_entity.id
_entity.type
_entity.pdbx_description
1 polymer ?
#
loop_
_entity_poly.entity_id
_entity_poly.type
_entity_poly.pdbx_seq_one_letter_code
_entity_poly.pdbx_strand_id
1 'polypeptide(L)'
;MFLNYDFRLVWERTFFVKLAEVLSGAGLKSAFTSFAIGERSRLSGLFDGILKTASVKISAEYVGIAAEVGFDFSKMSNDEVSLSQYCAVLRELFKRHHTVERAFLFVDELVFSKVDKKADEIRVRAAMVRDIFRVARDLNNFFHQNDLDFHIITSVRPEIRDLICESDAEINKIFDGKSVLLSWDMGLESDSLLFRLFKQKVIHSRQRLAPLSFSDFVDQSISFGKRSYSLEEFIRINTWSRPRDVVQLLNAISFKSPNAERIGVNQVKQALNEFSRRSFVEVTEEISVRHGSLVAATLRASIKKPRYTYFDEFKREVLNAFASKPEIDRELLLDDLFQFGVIGNWNKQDSRFYWAHRGEEFFDKTQGVAIHEGLWNYFNIR
;
A
#
# COMPACT_ATOMS: atom_id res chain seq x y z
N MET A 1 14.36 -10.78 -19.13
CA MET A 1 13.26 -11.70 -19.50
C MET A 1 11.87 -11.20 -19.01
N PHE A 2 11.72 -9.91 -18.65
CA PHE A 2 10.46 -9.21 -18.30
C PHE A 2 9.90 -8.33 -19.44
N LEU A 3 10.58 -8.32 -20.59
CA LEU A 3 10.38 -7.39 -21.70
C LEU A 3 9.30 -7.81 -22.71
N ASN A 4 8.65 -8.97 -22.51
CA ASN A 4 7.74 -9.54 -23.52
C ASN A 4 6.27 -9.11 -23.37
N TYR A 5 5.90 -8.52 -22.24
CA TYR A 5 4.55 -8.01 -22.00
C TYR A 5 4.54 -6.49 -22.06
N ASP A 6 3.65 -5.94 -22.87
CA ASP A 6 3.43 -4.51 -23.04
C ASP A 6 1.92 -4.22 -23.04
N PHE A 7 1.46 -3.61 -21.95
CA PHE A 7 0.06 -3.25 -21.74
C PHE A 7 -0.18 -1.74 -21.87
N ARG A 8 0.80 -0.97 -22.37
CA ARG A 8 0.73 0.50 -22.39
C ARG A 8 -0.48 1.02 -23.16
N LEU A 9 -0.71 0.51 -24.37
CA LEU A 9 -1.86 0.93 -25.18
C LEU A 9 -3.21 0.55 -24.55
N VAL A 10 -3.26 -0.57 -23.81
CA VAL A 10 -4.47 -0.98 -23.09
C VAL A 10 -4.76 -0.04 -21.93
N TRP A 11 -3.73 0.32 -21.16
CA TRP A 11 -3.88 1.26 -20.05
C TRP A 11 -4.18 2.68 -20.53
N GLU A 12 -3.57 3.13 -21.61
CA GLU A 12 -3.83 4.45 -22.19
C GLU A 12 -5.30 4.57 -22.60
N ARG A 13 -5.80 3.58 -23.35
CA ARG A 13 -7.22 3.48 -23.66
C ARG A 13 -8.07 3.47 -22.38
N THR A 14 -7.70 2.67 -21.39
CA THR A 14 -8.46 2.55 -20.14
C THR A 14 -8.56 3.90 -19.42
N PHE A 15 -7.47 4.65 -19.35
CA PHE A 15 -7.45 5.99 -18.76
C PHE A 15 -8.36 6.97 -19.50
N PHE A 16 -8.27 7.04 -20.83
CA PHE A 16 -9.13 7.91 -21.62
C PHE A 16 -10.61 7.52 -21.54
N VAL A 17 -10.93 6.22 -21.58
CA VAL A 17 -12.31 5.74 -21.42
C VAL A 17 -12.85 6.11 -20.04
N LYS A 18 -12.08 5.89 -18.97
CA LYS A 18 -12.51 6.26 -17.60
C LYS A 18 -12.71 7.76 -17.46
N LEU A 19 -11.84 8.56 -18.06
CA LEU A 19 -11.99 10.01 -18.10
C LEU A 19 -13.27 10.41 -18.85
N ALA A 20 -13.51 9.81 -20.02
CA ALA A 20 -14.73 10.05 -20.80
C ALA A 20 -16.00 9.65 -20.05
N GLU A 21 -16.00 8.52 -19.34
CA GLU A 21 -17.12 8.08 -18.50
C GLU A 21 -17.43 9.11 -17.40
N VAL A 22 -16.40 9.65 -16.73
CA VAL A 22 -16.55 10.67 -15.69
C VAL A 22 -17.10 11.98 -16.29
N LEU A 23 -16.55 12.43 -17.41
CA LEU A 23 -17.00 13.65 -18.11
C LEU A 23 -18.44 13.52 -18.59
N SER A 24 -18.76 12.42 -19.27
CA SER A 24 -20.11 12.14 -19.76
C SER A 24 -21.12 12.00 -18.60
N GLY A 25 -20.72 11.38 -17.49
CA GLY A 25 -21.55 11.27 -16.29
C GLY A 25 -21.85 12.62 -15.63
N ALA A 26 -20.93 13.59 -15.77
CA ALA A 26 -21.14 14.98 -15.38
C ALA A 26 -21.92 15.82 -16.42
N GLY A 27 -22.42 15.20 -17.50
CA GLY A 27 -23.16 15.88 -18.57
C GLY A 27 -22.29 16.60 -19.61
N LEU A 28 -20.97 16.48 -19.53
CA LEU A 28 -20.02 17.11 -20.44
C LEU A 28 -19.77 16.23 -21.66
N LYS A 29 -20.70 16.27 -22.63
CA LYS A 29 -20.56 15.52 -23.88
C LYS A 29 -19.70 16.28 -24.89
N SER A 30 -18.78 15.55 -25.54
CA SER A 30 -17.97 16.04 -26.64
C SER A 30 -17.65 14.91 -27.63
N ALA A 31 -17.04 15.25 -28.76
CA ALA A 31 -16.54 14.27 -29.73
C ALA A 31 -15.60 13.24 -29.07
N PHE A 32 -14.76 13.69 -28.13
CA PHE A 32 -13.94 12.81 -27.31
C PHE A 32 -14.77 11.82 -26.49
N THR A 33 -15.75 12.31 -25.72
CA THR A 33 -16.54 11.40 -24.84
C THR A 33 -17.34 10.39 -25.65
N SER A 34 -17.90 10.82 -26.80
CA SER A 34 -18.65 9.94 -27.69
C SER A 34 -17.76 8.86 -28.28
N PHE A 35 -16.60 9.23 -28.84
CA PHE A 35 -15.65 8.28 -29.45
C PHE A 35 -15.01 7.33 -28.42
N ALA A 36 -14.68 7.82 -27.23
CA ALA A 36 -14.06 7.04 -26.18
C ALA A 36 -15.02 6.00 -25.58
N ILE A 37 -16.29 6.37 -25.34
CA ILE A 37 -17.27 5.46 -24.74
C ILE A 37 -17.76 4.44 -25.76
N GLY A 38 -18.07 4.89 -26.99
CA GLY A 38 -18.46 4.01 -28.09
C GLY A 38 -19.68 3.11 -27.81
N GLU A 39 -20.07 2.27 -28.78
CA GLU A 39 -20.98 1.16 -28.47
C GLU A 39 -20.21 0.09 -27.67
N ARG A 40 -20.30 0.17 -26.34
CA ARG A 40 -19.85 -0.82 -25.34
C ARG A 40 -18.75 -1.75 -25.85
N SER A 41 -17.56 -1.22 -26.02
CA SER A 41 -16.35 -2.01 -26.19
C SER A 41 -16.17 -2.89 -24.94
N ARG A 42 -16.68 -4.13 -25.00
CA ARG A 42 -16.53 -5.08 -23.90
C ARG A 42 -15.04 -5.35 -23.72
N LEU A 43 -14.52 -5.05 -22.54
CA LEU A 43 -13.17 -5.43 -22.09
C LEU A 43 -12.98 -6.96 -21.98
N SER A 44 -14.01 -7.77 -22.28
CA SER A 44 -13.96 -9.22 -22.22
C SER A 44 -13.05 -9.76 -23.33
N GLY A 45 -11.77 -9.98 -23.00
CA GLY A 45 -10.83 -10.70 -23.86
C GLY A 45 -9.45 -10.05 -24.04
N LEU A 46 -9.26 -8.77 -23.68
CA LEU A 46 -7.96 -8.08 -23.89
C LEU A 46 -6.85 -8.57 -22.95
N PHE A 47 -7.19 -9.20 -21.81
CA PHE A 47 -6.21 -9.77 -20.90
C PHE A 47 -5.86 -11.24 -21.20
N ASP A 48 -6.58 -11.90 -22.11
CA ASP A 48 -6.41 -13.32 -22.43
C ASP A 48 -5.48 -13.60 -23.64
N GLY A 49 -4.93 -12.57 -24.30
CA GLY A 49 -4.11 -12.76 -25.49
C GLY A 49 -3.04 -11.69 -25.68
N ILE A 50 -1.78 -12.14 -25.81
CA ILE A 50 -0.57 -11.32 -25.96
C ILE A 50 -0.72 -10.27 -27.07
N LEU A 51 -0.73 -9.00 -26.67
CA LEU A 51 -1.18 -7.84 -27.46
C LEU A 51 -0.09 -7.30 -28.42
N LYS A 52 0.11 -7.98 -29.55
CA LYS A 52 0.68 -7.34 -30.76
C LYS A 52 -0.35 -7.09 -31.87
N THR A 53 -1.57 -7.62 -31.72
CA THR A 53 -2.66 -7.54 -32.72
C THR A 53 -3.99 -7.11 -32.09
N ALA A 54 -3.93 -6.26 -31.05
CA ALA A 54 -5.13 -5.74 -30.42
C ALA A 54 -5.86 -4.77 -31.37
N SER A 55 -7.02 -5.16 -31.86
CA SER A 55 -7.93 -4.30 -32.63
C SER A 55 -9.12 -3.86 -31.78
N VAL A 56 -9.69 -2.72 -32.13
CA VAL A 56 -10.93 -2.18 -31.55
C VAL A 56 -11.94 -2.03 -32.67
N LYS A 57 -13.16 -2.53 -32.46
CA LYS A 57 -14.27 -2.31 -33.39
C LYS A 57 -14.82 -0.91 -33.29
N ILE A 58 -15.03 -0.25 -34.42
CA ILE A 58 -15.50 1.14 -34.50
C ILE A 58 -16.62 1.22 -35.54
N SER A 59 -17.77 1.78 -35.16
CA SER A 59 -18.89 1.99 -36.08
C SER A 59 -18.63 3.17 -37.04
N ALA A 60 -19.39 3.22 -38.14
CA ALA A 60 -19.28 4.27 -39.16
C ALA A 60 -19.46 5.70 -38.61
N GLU A 61 -20.28 5.89 -37.56
CA GLU A 61 -20.45 7.19 -36.89
C GLU A 61 -19.13 7.68 -36.29
N TYR A 62 -18.39 6.80 -35.62
CA TYR A 62 -17.11 7.12 -34.98
C TYR A 62 -15.98 7.29 -35.99
N VAL A 63 -16.08 6.70 -37.19
CA VAL A 63 -15.16 6.98 -38.32
C VAL A 63 -15.27 8.45 -38.75
N GLY A 64 -16.48 9.01 -38.78
CA GLY A 64 -16.69 10.43 -39.04
C GLY A 64 -15.99 11.32 -38.01
N ILE A 65 -16.12 10.99 -36.72
CA ILE A 65 -15.45 11.72 -35.62
C ILE A 65 -13.92 11.64 -35.74
N ALA A 66 -13.37 10.48 -36.10
CA ALA A 66 -11.92 10.34 -36.30
C ALA A 66 -11.41 11.18 -37.50
N ALA A 67 -12.22 11.32 -38.55
CA ALA A 67 -11.87 12.15 -39.71
C ALA A 67 -11.77 13.64 -39.35
N GLU A 68 -12.57 14.15 -38.40
CA GLU A 68 -12.49 15.53 -37.90
C GLU A 68 -11.12 15.87 -37.30
N VAL A 69 -10.44 14.86 -36.74
CA VAL A 69 -9.08 14.98 -36.19
C VAL A 69 -7.97 14.56 -37.16
N GLY A 70 -8.32 14.28 -38.43
CA GLY A 70 -7.37 14.00 -39.51
C GLY A 70 -6.98 12.53 -39.63
N PHE A 71 -7.74 11.61 -39.05
CA PHE A 71 -7.50 10.18 -39.19
C PHE A 71 -8.48 9.59 -40.21
N ASP A 72 -7.95 9.14 -41.36
CA ASP A 72 -8.73 8.47 -42.39
C ASP A 72 -8.73 6.96 -42.17
N PHE A 73 -9.92 6.44 -41.89
CA PHE A 73 -10.21 5.05 -41.61
C PHE A 73 -11.03 4.38 -42.72
N SER A 74 -11.19 5.04 -43.87
CA SER A 74 -11.97 4.57 -45.03
C SER A 74 -11.53 3.22 -45.63
N LYS A 75 -10.31 2.75 -45.31
CA LYS A 75 -9.73 1.48 -45.81
C LYS A 75 -9.72 0.33 -44.79
N MET A 76 -10.53 0.41 -43.74
CA MET A 76 -10.56 -0.63 -42.71
C MET A 76 -11.15 -1.94 -43.22
N SER A 77 -10.55 -3.06 -42.79
CA SER A 77 -11.17 -4.37 -42.92
C SER A 77 -12.00 -4.67 -41.67
N ASN A 78 -13.23 -5.15 -41.84
CA ASN A 78 -14.11 -5.62 -40.76
C ASN A 78 -14.42 -4.61 -39.65
N ASP A 79 -14.45 -3.30 -39.94
CA ASP A 79 -14.73 -2.23 -38.95
C ASP A 79 -13.76 -2.22 -37.75
N GLU A 80 -12.54 -2.73 -37.95
CA GLU A 80 -11.53 -2.86 -36.90
C GLU A 80 -10.34 -1.92 -37.12
N VAL A 81 -9.90 -1.32 -36.02
CA VAL A 81 -8.77 -0.37 -36.00
C VAL A 81 -7.72 -0.87 -35.05
N SER A 82 -6.44 -0.64 -35.35
CA SER A 82 -5.39 -1.00 -34.39
C SER A 82 -5.51 -0.16 -33.11
N LEU A 83 -5.26 -0.76 -31.96
CA LEU A 83 -5.35 -0.06 -30.67
C LEU A 83 -4.43 1.18 -30.61
N SER A 84 -3.30 1.16 -31.31
CA SER A 84 -2.41 2.32 -31.44
C SER A 84 -3.08 3.48 -32.17
N GLN A 85 -3.72 3.23 -33.32
CA GLN A 85 -4.49 4.25 -34.04
C GLN A 85 -5.66 4.77 -33.20
N TYR A 86 -6.36 3.88 -32.49
CA TYR A 86 -7.43 4.27 -31.58
C TYR A 86 -6.96 5.25 -30.49
N CYS A 87 -5.84 4.94 -29.82
CA CYS A 87 -5.26 5.80 -28.79
C CYS A 87 -4.77 7.14 -29.37
N ALA A 88 -4.22 7.14 -30.59
CA ALA A 88 -3.82 8.37 -31.28
C ALA A 88 -5.03 9.29 -31.55
N VAL A 89 -6.15 8.73 -32.00
CA VAL A 89 -7.41 9.50 -32.17
C VAL A 89 -7.90 10.04 -30.83
N LEU A 90 -7.87 9.23 -29.77
CA LEU A 90 -8.27 9.68 -28.43
C LEU A 90 -7.44 10.87 -27.93
N ARG A 91 -6.12 10.85 -28.13
CA ARG A 91 -5.24 11.98 -27.75
C ARG A 91 -5.62 13.25 -28.49
N GLU A 92 -5.80 13.18 -29.81
CA GLU A 92 -6.15 14.35 -30.62
C GLU A 92 -7.55 14.88 -30.29
N LEU A 93 -8.53 13.98 -30.12
CA LEU A 93 -9.87 14.39 -29.70
C LEU A 93 -9.85 15.02 -28.30
N PHE A 94 -9.11 14.44 -27.37
CA PHE A 94 -8.99 14.97 -26.02
C PHE A 94 -8.34 16.36 -26.04
N LYS A 95 -7.25 16.53 -26.79
CA LYS A 95 -6.57 17.82 -26.97
C LYS A 95 -7.53 18.90 -27.47
N ARG A 96 -8.34 18.60 -28.50
CA ARG A 96 -9.23 19.58 -29.15
C ARG A 96 -10.56 19.82 -28.43
N HIS A 97 -11.06 18.81 -27.71
CA HIS A 97 -12.43 18.80 -27.18
C HIS A 97 -12.51 18.52 -25.68
N HIS A 98 -11.42 18.75 -24.93
CA HIS A 98 -11.51 18.77 -23.47
C HIS A 98 -12.40 19.94 -23.03
N THR A 99 -13.27 19.68 -22.06
CA THR A 99 -14.28 20.63 -21.57
C THR A 99 -14.08 21.01 -20.11
N VAL A 100 -13.07 20.44 -19.45
CA VAL A 100 -12.80 20.64 -18.03
C VAL A 100 -11.51 21.42 -17.87
N GLU A 101 -11.56 22.46 -17.03
CA GLU A 101 -10.42 23.31 -16.72
C GLU A 101 -9.34 22.58 -15.93
N ARG A 102 -9.72 21.64 -15.04
CA ARG A 102 -8.80 20.83 -14.25
C ARG A 102 -9.40 19.51 -13.81
N ALA A 103 -8.65 18.42 -13.93
CA ALA A 103 -9.06 17.14 -13.36
C ALA A 103 -7.91 16.33 -12.76
N PHE A 104 -8.22 15.57 -11.71
CA PHE A 104 -7.31 14.62 -11.09
C PHE A 104 -7.90 13.21 -11.18
N LEU A 105 -7.13 12.28 -11.74
CA LEU A 105 -7.45 10.87 -11.79
C LEU A 105 -6.54 10.12 -10.83
N PHE A 106 -7.13 9.57 -9.77
CA PHE A 106 -6.41 8.80 -8.77
C PHE A 106 -6.57 7.30 -9.05
N VAL A 107 -5.44 6.61 -9.22
CA VAL A 107 -5.38 5.14 -9.22
C VAL A 107 -4.86 4.72 -7.86
N ASP A 108 -5.78 4.31 -6.99
CA ASP A 108 -5.47 3.99 -5.61
C ASP A 108 -5.20 2.48 -5.40
N GLU A 109 -4.41 2.16 -4.38
CA GLU A 109 -3.99 0.82 -3.96
C GLU A 109 -3.60 -0.12 -5.12
N LEU A 110 -2.54 0.21 -5.85
CA LEU A 110 -1.95 -0.76 -6.78
C LEU A 110 -1.31 -1.92 -6.00
N VAL A 111 -2.05 -3.03 -5.94
CA VAL A 111 -1.66 -4.29 -5.31
C VAL A 111 -2.19 -5.49 -6.09
N PHE A 112 -1.47 -6.62 -6.03
CA PHE A 112 -1.98 -7.91 -6.50
C PHE A 112 -1.51 -9.05 -5.60
N SER A 113 -2.38 -10.05 -5.43
CA SER A 113 -2.02 -11.26 -4.68
C SER A 113 -0.99 -12.10 -5.44
N LYS A 114 -0.01 -12.60 -4.68
CA LYS A 114 1.00 -13.57 -5.09
C LYS A 114 0.66 -15.00 -4.64
N VAL A 115 -0.38 -15.17 -3.83
CA VAL A 115 -0.76 -16.46 -3.21
C VAL A 115 -1.26 -17.43 -4.27
N ASP A 116 -0.73 -18.65 -4.28
CA ASP A 116 -1.08 -19.74 -5.21
C ASP A 116 -0.88 -19.40 -6.70
N LYS A 117 -0.02 -18.43 -7.01
CA LYS A 117 0.26 -17.98 -8.38
C LYS A 117 1.54 -18.60 -8.92
N LYS A 118 1.50 -19.08 -10.17
CA LYS A 118 2.71 -19.46 -10.90
C LYS A 118 3.56 -18.22 -11.16
N ALA A 119 4.89 -18.39 -11.19
CA ALA A 119 5.84 -17.29 -11.41
C ALA A 119 5.50 -16.46 -12.66
N ASP A 120 5.03 -17.10 -13.73
CA ASP A 120 4.66 -16.40 -14.96
C ASP A 120 3.45 -15.47 -14.79
N GLU A 121 2.45 -15.88 -14.00
CA GLU A 121 1.29 -15.04 -13.74
C GLU A 121 1.66 -13.82 -12.89
N ILE A 122 2.58 -13.99 -11.93
CA ILE A 122 3.15 -12.89 -11.16
C ILE A 122 3.86 -11.90 -12.10
N ARG A 123 4.62 -12.39 -13.07
CA ARG A 123 5.30 -11.55 -14.07
C ARG A 123 4.33 -10.76 -14.94
N VAL A 124 3.26 -11.39 -15.42
CA VAL A 124 2.21 -10.73 -16.20
C VAL A 124 1.56 -9.60 -15.39
N ARG A 125 1.18 -9.88 -14.13
CA ARG A 125 0.58 -8.88 -13.24
C ARG A 125 1.54 -7.74 -12.92
N ALA A 126 2.82 -8.05 -12.65
CA ALA A 126 3.84 -7.04 -12.43
C ALA A 126 4.02 -6.15 -13.67
N ALA A 127 4.04 -6.73 -14.88
CA ALA A 127 4.10 -5.97 -16.13
C ALA A 127 2.85 -5.09 -16.35
N MET A 128 1.66 -5.61 -16.03
CA MET A 128 0.42 -4.81 -16.07
C MET A 128 0.53 -3.59 -15.15
N VAL A 129 0.92 -3.77 -13.90
CA VAL A 129 1.04 -2.67 -12.93
C VAL A 129 2.17 -1.70 -13.30
N ARG A 130 3.32 -2.21 -13.76
CA ARG A 130 4.42 -1.39 -14.30
C ARG A 130 3.93 -0.44 -15.40
N ASP A 131 3.14 -0.95 -16.34
CA ASP A 131 2.71 -0.17 -17.49
C ASP A 131 1.65 0.89 -17.13
N ILE A 132 0.94 0.75 -15.99
CA ILE A 132 0.13 1.84 -15.42
C ILE A 132 1.01 3.06 -15.15
N PHE A 133 2.17 2.89 -14.49
CA PHE A 133 3.07 4.01 -14.17
C PHE A 133 3.68 4.64 -15.42
N ARG A 134 4.09 3.81 -16.39
CA ARG A 134 4.64 4.30 -17.67
C ARG A 134 3.61 5.14 -18.41
N VAL A 135 2.38 4.65 -18.52
CA VAL A 135 1.30 5.39 -19.19
C VAL A 135 0.89 6.63 -18.40
N ALA A 136 0.79 6.55 -17.08
CA ALA A 136 0.49 7.71 -16.25
C ALA A 136 1.53 8.82 -16.45
N ARG A 137 2.82 8.47 -16.47
CA ARG A 137 3.91 9.40 -16.82
C ARG A 137 3.74 9.97 -18.22
N ASP A 138 3.52 9.11 -19.22
CA ASP A 138 3.44 9.53 -20.62
C ASP A 138 2.24 10.44 -20.88
N LEU A 139 1.09 10.15 -20.25
CA LEU A 139 -0.11 10.98 -20.31
C LEU A 139 0.07 12.29 -19.54
N ASN A 140 0.66 12.29 -18.34
CA ASN A 140 0.96 13.53 -17.63
C ASN A 140 1.91 14.44 -18.43
N ASN A 141 2.92 13.86 -19.09
CA ASN A 141 3.79 14.61 -20.00
C ASN A 141 3.01 15.16 -21.20
N PHE A 142 2.12 14.36 -21.79
CA PHE A 142 1.25 14.81 -22.88
C PHE A 142 0.33 15.96 -22.43
N PHE A 143 -0.27 15.87 -21.24
CA PHE A 143 -1.12 16.91 -20.70
C PHE A 143 -0.32 18.21 -20.49
N HIS A 144 0.83 18.11 -19.85
CA HIS A 144 1.72 19.26 -19.65
C HIS A 144 2.18 19.90 -20.96
N GLN A 145 2.59 19.10 -21.96
CA GLN A 145 3.05 19.59 -23.27
C GLN A 145 1.96 20.26 -24.11
N ASN A 146 0.69 20.03 -23.80
CA ASN A 146 -0.45 20.59 -24.52
C ASN A 146 -1.24 21.57 -23.65
N ASP A 147 -0.65 22.07 -22.56
CA ASP A 147 -1.26 23.03 -21.62
C ASP A 147 -2.62 22.54 -21.05
N LEU A 148 -2.74 21.23 -20.82
CA LEU A 148 -3.91 20.58 -20.24
C LEU A 148 -3.69 20.34 -18.74
N ASP A 149 -4.57 20.87 -17.89
CA ASP A 149 -4.47 20.75 -16.42
C ASP A 149 -5.09 19.43 -15.91
N PHE A 150 -4.61 18.32 -16.47
CA PHE A 150 -5.04 16.96 -16.12
C PHE A 150 -3.89 16.21 -15.47
N HIS A 151 -4.18 15.53 -14.37
CA HIS A 151 -3.16 14.84 -13.57
C HIS A 151 -3.59 13.41 -13.26
N ILE A 152 -2.74 12.45 -13.59
CA ILE A 152 -2.87 11.06 -13.15
C ILE A 152 -1.93 10.83 -11.98
N ILE A 153 -2.49 10.47 -10.84
CA ILE A 153 -1.76 10.19 -9.61
C ILE A 153 -1.99 8.72 -9.27
N THR A 154 -0.91 8.00 -9.01
CA THR A 154 -0.95 6.57 -8.68
C THR A 154 -0.40 6.34 -7.28
N SER A 155 -1.02 5.42 -6.52
CA SER A 155 -0.50 4.91 -5.25
C SER A 155 -0.19 3.42 -5.37
N VAL A 156 0.93 2.98 -4.79
CA VAL A 156 1.41 1.60 -4.89
C VAL A 156 1.96 1.13 -3.58
N ARG A 157 1.73 -0.13 -3.25
CA ARG A 157 2.32 -0.73 -2.06
C ARG A 157 3.83 -0.97 -2.24
N PRO A 158 4.67 -0.74 -1.20
CA PRO A 158 6.12 -0.88 -1.29
C PRO A 158 6.56 -2.24 -1.84
N GLU A 159 5.97 -3.34 -1.38
CA GLU A 159 6.34 -4.70 -1.80
C GLU A 159 6.03 -4.99 -3.29
N ILE A 160 5.12 -4.23 -3.89
CA ILE A 160 4.80 -4.31 -5.32
C ILE A 160 5.72 -3.40 -6.13
N ARG A 161 6.01 -2.20 -5.61
CA ARG A 161 7.04 -1.31 -6.17
C ARG A 161 8.37 -2.06 -6.28
N ASP A 162 8.83 -2.67 -5.20
CA ASP A 162 10.13 -3.33 -5.13
C ASP A 162 10.23 -4.48 -6.13
N LEU A 163 9.18 -5.32 -6.20
CA LEU A 163 9.08 -6.39 -7.19
C LEU A 163 9.20 -5.88 -8.64
N ILE A 164 8.55 -4.75 -8.95
CA ILE A 164 8.60 -4.14 -10.28
C ILE A 164 10.00 -3.55 -10.55
N CYS A 165 10.61 -2.92 -9.55
CA CYS A 165 11.93 -2.29 -9.63
C CYS A 165 13.07 -3.29 -9.81
N GLU A 166 12.99 -4.45 -9.15
CA GLU A 166 13.89 -5.59 -9.35
C GLU A 166 13.84 -6.12 -10.79
N SER A 167 12.70 -5.98 -11.44
CA SER A 167 12.39 -6.59 -12.73
C SER A 167 12.66 -5.67 -13.93
N ASP A 168 12.70 -4.35 -13.73
CA ASP A 168 12.77 -3.35 -14.80
C ASP A 168 13.50 -2.08 -14.34
N ALA A 169 14.80 -1.98 -14.60
CA ALA A 169 15.61 -0.84 -14.14
C ALA A 169 15.17 0.52 -14.70
N GLU A 170 14.39 0.58 -15.79
CA GLU A 170 13.91 1.86 -16.31
C GLU A 170 12.76 2.43 -15.48
N ILE A 171 11.96 1.57 -14.83
CA ILE A 171 10.88 2.02 -13.94
C ILE A 171 11.43 2.73 -12.70
N ASN A 172 12.64 2.38 -12.26
CA ASN A 172 13.30 2.98 -11.10
C ASN A 172 13.45 4.50 -11.31
N LYS A 173 13.84 4.93 -12.52
CA LYS A 173 13.95 6.35 -12.87
C LYS A 173 12.63 7.10 -12.73
N ILE A 174 11.49 6.43 -12.95
CA ILE A 174 10.16 7.02 -12.77
C ILE A 174 9.88 7.16 -11.27
N PHE A 175 10.10 6.12 -10.48
CA PHE A 175 9.89 6.17 -9.04
C PHE A 175 10.83 7.17 -8.35
N ASP A 176 12.13 7.14 -8.63
CA ASP A 176 13.13 8.01 -8.01
C ASP A 176 12.85 9.50 -8.27
N GLY A 177 12.38 9.84 -9.48
CA GLY A 177 12.16 11.23 -9.87
C GLY A 177 10.75 11.77 -9.60
N LYS A 178 9.76 10.91 -9.36
CA LYS A 178 8.34 11.28 -9.37
C LYS A 178 7.49 10.69 -8.23
N SER A 179 8.09 9.91 -7.32
CA SER A 179 7.36 9.34 -6.19
C SER A 179 7.60 10.12 -4.89
N VAL A 180 6.62 10.02 -4.00
CA VAL A 180 6.73 10.47 -2.61
C VAL A 180 6.36 9.29 -1.73
N LEU A 181 7.23 8.94 -0.79
CA LEU A 181 6.92 7.92 0.21
C LEU A 181 5.89 8.46 1.20
N LEU A 182 4.73 7.81 1.27
CA LEU A 182 3.73 8.09 2.29
C LEU A 182 4.03 7.25 3.52
N SER A 183 4.34 7.91 4.63
CA SER A 183 4.50 7.26 5.92
C SER A 183 3.71 8.00 7.00
N TRP A 184 3.04 7.24 7.85
CA TRP A 184 2.23 7.73 8.96
C TRP A 184 3.08 8.23 10.13
N ASP A 185 4.33 7.80 10.19
CA ASP A 185 5.32 8.19 11.19
C ASP A 185 6.16 9.41 10.75
N MET A 186 5.83 10.01 9.59
CA MET A 186 6.46 11.25 9.12
C MET A 186 5.97 12.46 9.93
N GLY A 187 6.90 13.30 10.38
CA GLY A 187 6.63 14.51 11.17
C GLY A 187 7.89 15.01 11.90
N LEU A 188 7.76 16.10 12.67
CA LEU A 188 8.74 16.43 13.71
C LEU A 188 8.74 15.31 14.77
N GLU A 189 9.79 15.20 15.60
CA GLU A 189 9.89 14.17 16.67
C GLU A 189 8.66 14.11 17.61
N SER A 190 7.84 15.16 17.59
CA SER A 190 6.50 15.25 18.16
C SER A 190 5.52 15.80 17.11
N ASP A 191 4.32 15.23 17.01
CA ASP A 191 3.23 15.56 16.07
C ASP A 191 3.25 14.85 14.69
N SER A 192 3.51 13.54 14.72
CA SER A 192 3.35 12.65 13.57
C SER A 192 1.96 12.76 12.91
N LEU A 193 1.87 12.47 11.61
CA LEU A 193 0.58 12.45 10.91
C LEU A 193 -0.41 11.49 11.56
N LEU A 194 0.06 10.33 12.02
CA LEU A 194 -0.74 9.35 12.75
C LEU A 194 -1.34 9.96 14.03
N PHE A 195 -0.51 10.62 14.84
CA PHE A 195 -0.96 11.19 16.11
C PHE A 195 -1.94 12.34 15.89
N ARG A 196 -1.68 13.21 14.89
CA ARG A 196 -2.65 14.25 14.48
C ARG A 196 -3.98 13.65 14.07
N LEU A 197 -3.97 12.61 13.24
CA LEU A 197 -5.19 11.94 12.80
C LEU A 197 -5.95 11.33 13.98
N PHE A 198 -5.25 10.67 14.89
CA PHE A 198 -5.83 10.11 16.11
C PHE A 198 -6.50 11.22 16.95
N LYS A 199 -5.78 12.31 17.22
CA LYS A 199 -6.30 13.46 17.97
C LYS A 199 -7.56 14.04 17.32
N GLN A 200 -7.53 14.29 16.01
CA GLN A 200 -8.67 14.82 15.27
C GLN A 200 -9.88 13.87 15.30
N LYS A 201 -9.65 12.56 15.14
CA LYS A 201 -10.72 11.56 15.24
C LYS A 201 -11.37 11.55 16.62
N VAL A 202 -10.61 11.71 17.70
CA VAL A 202 -11.17 11.81 19.06
C VAL A 202 -12.00 13.09 19.21
N ILE A 203 -11.43 14.25 18.84
CA ILE A 203 -12.10 15.57 18.94
C ILE A 203 -13.45 15.55 18.21
N HIS A 204 -13.50 14.96 17.03
CA HIS A 204 -14.68 14.94 16.15
C HIS A 204 -15.50 13.63 16.23
N SER A 205 -15.24 12.77 17.20
CA SER A 205 -15.91 11.46 17.33
C SER A 205 -17.42 11.55 17.61
N ARG A 206 -17.88 12.66 18.22
CA ARG A 206 -19.28 12.88 18.58
C ARG A 206 -20.02 13.61 17.46
N GLN A 207 -20.73 12.86 16.62
CA GLN A 207 -21.59 13.46 15.60
C GLN A 207 -22.66 14.35 16.25
N ARG A 208 -22.80 15.59 15.77
CA ARG A 208 -23.83 16.57 16.18
C ARG A 208 -23.74 17.09 17.62
N LEU A 209 -22.61 16.90 18.31
CA LEU A 209 -22.33 17.49 19.62
C LEU A 209 -21.09 18.38 19.56
N ALA A 210 -20.86 19.17 20.60
CA ALA A 210 -19.64 19.96 20.71
C ALA A 210 -18.39 19.04 20.66
N PRO A 211 -17.31 19.47 19.98
CA PRO A 211 -16.06 18.72 19.94
C PRO A 211 -15.53 18.39 21.33
N LEU A 212 -14.94 17.22 21.48
CA LEU A 212 -14.29 16.83 22.74
C LEU A 212 -12.97 17.59 22.92
N SER A 213 -12.68 17.97 24.16
CA SER A 213 -11.31 18.31 24.56
C SER A 213 -10.48 17.03 24.60
N PHE A 214 -9.43 16.96 23.76
CA PHE A 214 -8.58 15.77 23.66
C PHE A 214 -7.87 15.45 24.99
N SER A 215 -7.37 16.47 25.69
CA SER A 215 -6.68 16.30 26.97
C SER A 215 -7.60 15.83 28.10
N ASP A 216 -8.88 16.19 28.03
CA ASP A 216 -9.83 15.81 29.08
C ASP A 216 -10.30 14.37 28.87
N PHE A 217 -10.39 13.94 27.60
CA PHE A 217 -10.82 12.60 27.23
C PHE A 217 -9.68 11.57 27.23
N VAL A 218 -8.43 11.96 26.94
CA VAL A 218 -7.29 11.04 26.84
C VAL A 218 -6.10 11.54 27.67
N ASP A 219 -5.54 10.68 28.51
CA ASP A 219 -4.33 11.00 29.26
C ASP A 219 -3.16 11.24 28.31
N GLN A 220 -2.44 12.35 28.50
CA GLN A 220 -1.34 12.76 27.62
C GLN A 220 -0.01 12.02 27.89
N SER A 221 0.03 11.19 28.93
CA SER A 221 1.18 10.38 29.28
C SER A 221 0.75 9.02 29.82
N ILE A 222 1.46 7.97 29.43
CA ILE A 222 1.23 6.59 29.89
C ILE A 222 2.44 6.12 30.69
N SER A 223 2.22 5.75 31.96
CA SER A 223 3.29 5.35 32.88
C SER A 223 3.29 3.85 33.20
N PHE A 224 4.49 3.25 33.22
CA PHE A 224 4.73 1.87 33.64
C PHE A 224 5.84 1.85 34.69
N GLY A 225 5.45 1.67 35.97
CA GLY A 225 6.39 1.75 37.08
C GLY A 225 7.05 3.13 37.13
N LYS A 226 8.38 3.17 37.04
CA LYS A 226 9.19 4.40 37.05
C LYS A 226 9.31 5.09 35.68
N ARG A 227 8.89 4.44 34.59
CA ARG A 227 8.96 5.01 33.24
C ARG A 227 7.64 5.67 32.87
N SER A 228 7.72 6.83 32.22
CA SER A 228 6.57 7.54 31.66
C SER A 228 6.88 7.89 30.21
N TYR A 229 5.90 7.69 29.35
CA TYR A 229 5.96 8.02 27.93
C TYR A 229 4.91 9.09 27.65
N SER A 230 5.17 10.01 26.73
CA SER A 230 4.07 10.77 26.13
C SER A 230 3.10 9.80 25.44
N LEU A 231 1.85 10.19 25.25
CA LEU A 231 0.87 9.35 24.56
C LEU A 231 1.32 9.02 23.12
N GLU A 232 1.95 9.97 22.44
CA GLU A 232 2.49 9.76 21.10
C GLU A 232 3.66 8.76 21.11
N GLU A 233 4.61 8.92 22.02
CA GLU A 233 5.71 7.97 22.19
C GLU A 233 5.20 6.57 22.50
N PHE A 234 4.19 6.47 23.37
CA PHE A 234 3.55 5.22 23.72
C PHE A 234 2.93 4.53 22.50
N ILE A 235 2.18 5.28 21.68
CA ILE A 235 1.61 4.77 20.42
C ILE A 235 2.73 4.31 19.48
N ARG A 236 3.76 5.13 19.28
CA ARG A 236 4.88 4.84 18.37
C ARG A 236 5.66 3.57 18.74
N ILE A 237 5.87 3.29 20.03
CA ILE A 237 6.64 2.11 20.46
C ILE A 237 5.77 0.85 20.62
N ASN A 238 4.45 0.99 20.83
CA ASN A 238 3.54 -0.14 21.00
C ASN A 238 2.78 -0.53 19.73
N THR A 239 2.84 0.28 18.67
CA THR A 239 2.21 0.00 17.38
C THR A 239 3.25 -0.04 16.27
N TRP A 240 2.91 -0.55 15.09
CA TRP A 240 3.76 -0.49 13.90
C TRP A 240 3.58 0.84 13.15
N SER A 241 3.18 1.90 13.87
CA SER A 241 2.85 3.22 13.36
C SER A 241 1.82 3.21 12.22
N ARG A 242 0.83 2.30 12.25
CA ARG A 242 -0.28 2.26 11.28
C ARG A 242 -1.61 2.70 11.92
N PRO A 243 -2.50 3.40 11.18
CA PRO A 243 -3.83 3.76 11.69
C PRO A 243 -4.64 2.57 12.21
N ARG A 244 -4.52 1.41 11.57
CA ARG A 244 -5.20 0.17 11.98
C ARG A 244 -4.78 -0.28 13.38
N ASP A 245 -3.50 -0.13 13.73
CA ASP A 245 -2.97 -0.54 15.03
C ASP A 245 -3.56 0.34 16.15
N VAL A 246 -3.66 1.65 15.92
CA VAL A 246 -4.30 2.58 16.85
C VAL A 246 -5.78 2.23 17.02
N VAL A 247 -6.48 1.92 15.93
CA VAL A 247 -7.88 1.45 15.99
C VAL A 247 -7.97 0.14 16.77
N GLN A 248 -7.05 -0.80 16.58
CA GLN A 248 -7.03 -2.07 17.31
C GLN A 248 -6.81 -1.85 18.81
N LEU A 249 -5.93 -0.92 19.21
CA LEU A 249 -5.74 -0.50 20.59
C LEU A 249 -7.02 0.11 21.18
N LEU A 250 -7.65 1.04 20.46
CA LEU A 250 -8.91 1.67 20.90
C LEU A 250 -10.05 0.65 21.04
N ASN A 251 -10.13 -0.31 20.13
CA ASN A 251 -11.10 -1.42 20.20
C ASN A 251 -10.82 -2.33 21.40
N ALA A 252 -9.54 -2.58 21.73
CA ALA A 252 -9.18 -3.32 22.93
C ALA A 252 -9.55 -2.56 24.22
N ILE A 253 -9.36 -1.22 24.23
CA ILE A 253 -9.77 -0.35 25.33
C ILE A 253 -11.29 -0.38 25.51
N SER A 254 -12.05 -0.16 24.42
CA SER A 254 -13.52 -0.22 24.44
C SER A 254 -14.03 -1.58 24.93
N PHE A 255 -13.40 -2.67 24.49
CA PHE A 255 -13.77 -4.02 24.91
C PHE A 255 -13.50 -4.29 26.41
N LYS A 256 -12.38 -3.80 26.95
CA LYS A 256 -11.99 -4.03 28.35
C LYS A 256 -12.58 -3.03 29.33
N SER A 257 -12.96 -1.85 28.85
CA SER A 257 -13.50 -0.76 29.67
C SER A 257 -14.70 -0.10 28.97
N PRO A 258 -15.80 -0.84 28.72
CA PRO A 258 -16.91 -0.36 27.89
C PRO A 258 -17.66 0.84 28.47
N ASN A 259 -17.61 1.01 29.79
CA ASN A 259 -18.26 2.12 30.50
C ASN A 259 -17.28 3.22 30.93
N ALA A 260 -16.05 3.22 30.40
CA ALA A 260 -15.09 4.26 30.72
C ALA A 260 -15.50 5.59 30.06
N GLU A 261 -15.54 6.66 30.85
CA GLU A 261 -15.86 8.01 30.37
C GLU A 261 -14.65 8.71 29.74
N ARG A 262 -13.44 8.18 29.98
CA ARG A 262 -12.16 8.68 29.45
C ARG A 262 -11.14 7.55 29.24
N ILE A 263 -10.18 7.77 28.35
CA ILE A 263 -9.05 6.87 28.10
C ILE A 263 -7.88 7.29 28.99
N GLY A 264 -7.83 6.72 30.19
CA GLY A 264 -6.73 6.93 31.11
C GLY A 264 -5.68 5.82 31.09
N VAL A 265 -4.59 6.02 31.84
CA VAL A 265 -3.51 5.02 32.00
C VAL A 265 -4.03 3.63 32.39
N ASN A 266 -5.05 3.56 33.25
CA ASN A 266 -5.63 2.30 33.70
C ASN A 266 -6.37 1.57 32.57
N GLN A 267 -7.17 2.29 31.77
CA GLN A 267 -7.89 1.73 30.62
C GLN A 267 -6.90 1.18 29.57
N VAL A 268 -5.84 1.94 29.28
CA VAL A 268 -4.77 1.49 28.38
C VAL A 268 -4.14 0.20 28.90
N LYS A 269 -3.73 0.16 30.18
CA LYS A 269 -3.11 -1.03 30.79
C LYS A 269 -4.01 -2.27 30.76
N GLN A 270 -5.31 -2.12 31.03
CA GLN A 270 -6.27 -3.23 30.98
C GLN A 270 -6.43 -3.79 29.55
N ALA A 271 -6.29 -2.92 28.54
CA ALA A 271 -6.43 -3.28 27.14
C ALA A 271 -5.21 -4.01 26.55
N LEU A 272 -4.01 -3.78 27.08
CA LEU A 272 -2.76 -4.24 26.46
C LEU A 272 -2.71 -5.76 26.23
N ASN A 273 -3.23 -6.58 27.14
CA ASN A 273 -3.25 -8.04 26.94
C ASN A 273 -4.09 -8.43 25.70
N GLU A 274 -5.22 -7.76 25.50
CA GLU A 274 -6.09 -8.04 24.35
C GLU A 274 -5.52 -7.45 23.06
N PHE A 275 -4.95 -6.24 23.14
CA PHE A 275 -4.24 -5.61 22.02
C PHE A 275 -3.08 -6.50 21.54
N SER A 276 -2.13 -6.83 22.42
CA SER A 276 -0.96 -7.65 22.09
C SER A 276 -1.34 -9.04 21.55
N ARG A 277 -2.41 -9.66 22.09
CA ARG A 277 -2.93 -10.93 21.57
C ARG A 277 -3.42 -10.80 20.13
N ARG A 278 -4.23 -9.77 19.84
CA ARG A 278 -4.75 -9.53 18.48
C ARG A 278 -3.63 -9.21 17.50
N SER A 279 -2.70 -8.35 17.89
CA SER A 279 -1.55 -7.99 17.04
C SER A 279 -0.65 -9.19 16.77
N PHE A 280 -0.40 -10.05 17.77
CA PHE A 280 0.37 -11.27 17.57
C PHE A 280 -0.29 -12.22 16.56
N VAL A 281 -1.61 -12.43 16.66
CA VAL A 281 -2.34 -13.27 15.71
C VAL A 281 -2.22 -12.71 14.30
N GLU A 282 -2.48 -11.41 14.12
CA GLU A 282 -2.41 -10.76 12.80
C GLU A 282 -1.02 -10.89 12.16
N VAL A 283 0.04 -10.59 12.91
CA VAL A 283 1.41 -10.67 12.39
C VAL A 283 1.85 -12.12 12.13
N THR A 284 1.42 -13.08 12.96
CA THR A 284 1.80 -14.48 12.77
C THR A 284 0.98 -15.21 11.72
N GLU A 285 -0.24 -14.77 11.39
CA GLU A 285 -1.00 -15.30 10.26
C GLU A 285 -0.22 -15.12 8.94
N GLU A 286 0.36 -13.94 8.72
CA GLU A 286 1.17 -13.65 7.52
C GLU A 286 2.43 -14.53 7.46
N ILE A 287 3.12 -14.71 8.60
CA ILE A 287 4.31 -15.58 8.69
C ILE A 287 3.94 -17.06 8.49
N SER A 288 2.82 -17.49 9.08
CA SER A 288 2.37 -18.89 9.04
C SER A 288 1.95 -19.35 7.64
N VAL A 289 1.58 -18.45 6.73
CA VAL A 289 1.35 -18.80 5.31
C VAL A 289 2.60 -19.41 4.68
N ARG A 290 3.79 -18.91 5.02
CA ARG A 290 5.06 -19.39 4.44
C ARG A 290 5.72 -20.48 5.27
N HIS A 291 5.67 -20.36 6.59
CA HIS A 291 6.43 -21.20 7.53
C HIS A 291 5.58 -22.26 8.24
N GLY A 292 4.27 -22.31 7.97
CA GLY A 292 3.35 -23.27 8.56
C GLY A 292 2.73 -22.82 9.89
N SER A 293 1.73 -23.59 10.33
CA SER A 293 0.88 -23.26 11.47
C SER A 293 1.55 -23.37 12.84
N LEU A 294 2.69 -24.08 12.95
CA LEU A 294 3.39 -24.28 14.21
C LEU A 294 4.23 -23.08 14.65
N VAL A 295 4.40 -22.07 13.80
CA VAL A 295 5.26 -20.91 14.04
C VAL A 295 4.76 -20.09 15.22
N ALA A 296 3.49 -19.71 15.22
CA ALA A 296 2.89 -18.93 16.28
C ALA A 296 3.05 -19.59 17.66
N ALA A 297 2.76 -20.90 17.75
CA ALA A 297 2.89 -21.66 18.99
C ALA A 297 4.36 -21.76 19.46
N THR A 298 5.29 -21.98 18.54
CA THR A 298 6.72 -22.11 18.84
C THR A 298 7.30 -20.77 19.33
N LEU A 299 6.98 -19.65 18.65
CA LEU A 299 7.40 -18.30 19.08
C LEU A 299 6.89 -17.95 20.47
N ARG A 300 5.62 -18.25 20.76
CA ARG A 300 5.03 -18.04 22.09
C ARG A 300 5.76 -18.85 23.17
N ALA A 301 6.15 -20.07 22.84
CA ALA A 301 6.87 -20.93 23.77
C ALA A 301 8.33 -20.50 23.98
N SER A 302 9.00 -19.93 22.97
CA SER A 302 10.45 -19.68 22.99
C SER A 302 10.85 -18.24 23.36
N ILE A 303 10.03 -17.22 23.07
CA ILE A 303 10.32 -15.84 23.45
C ILE A 303 10.04 -15.65 24.95
N LYS A 304 11.10 -15.24 25.69
CA LYS A 304 11.08 -15.09 27.16
C LYS A 304 11.64 -13.78 27.67
N LYS A 305 12.21 -12.96 26.79
CA LYS A 305 12.88 -11.70 27.15
C LYS A 305 12.44 -10.60 26.18
N PRO A 306 12.29 -9.35 26.64
CA PRO A 306 11.97 -8.23 25.75
C PRO A 306 13.14 -7.89 24.82
N ARG A 307 14.37 -8.22 25.22
CA ARG A 307 15.60 -7.95 24.48
C ARG A 307 16.62 -9.06 24.70
N TYR A 308 17.38 -9.34 23.65
CA TYR A 308 18.52 -10.25 23.63
C TYR A 308 19.75 -9.42 23.28
N THR A 309 20.79 -9.48 24.12
CA THR A 309 21.94 -8.55 23.98
C THR A 309 22.77 -8.89 22.74
N TYR A 310 22.76 -10.16 22.35
CA TYR A 310 23.51 -10.68 21.20
C TYR A 310 22.59 -11.55 20.35
N PHE A 311 22.77 -11.51 19.03
CA PHE A 311 22.02 -12.36 18.10
C PHE A 311 22.16 -13.85 18.42
N ASP A 312 23.34 -14.32 18.83
CA ASP A 312 23.56 -15.74 19.19
C ASP A 312 22.69 -16.21 20.36
N GLU A 313 22.37 -15.31 21.29
CA GLU A 313 21.44 -15.57 22.39
C GLU A 313 20.03 -15.81 21.86
N PHE A 314 19.54 -14.91 20.99
CA PHE A 314 18.25 -15.03 20.32
C PHE A 314 18.19 -16.30 19.46
N LYS A 315 19.24 -16.59 18.68
CA LYS A 315 19.33 -17.78 17.86
C LYS A 315 19.20 -19.05 18.69
N ARG A 316 19.91 -19.12 19.82
CA ARG A 316 19.89 -20.29 20.72
C ARG A 316 18.53 -20.47 21.38
N GLU A 317 17.90 -19.40 21.85
CA GLU A 317 16.66 -19.49 22.64
C GLU A 317 15.40 -19.54 21.77
N VAL A 318 15.39 -18.87 20.61
CA VAL A 318 14.21 -18.71 19.76
C VAL A 318 14.33 -19.50 18.47
N LEU A 319 15.35 -19.25 17.64
CA LEU A 319 15.46 -19.90 16.31
C LEU A 319 15.74 -21.41 16.42
N ASN A 320 16.53 -21.84 17.39
CA ASN A 320 16.81 -23.26 17.61
C ASN A 320 15.61 -24.04 18.18
N ALA A 321 14.55 -23.37 18.67
CA ALA A 321 13.29 -24.03 19.00
C ALA A 321 12.58 -24.61 17.75
N PHE A 322 13.03 -24.22 16.56
CA PHE A 322 12.59 -24.76 15.27
C PHE A 322 13.52 -25.85 14.72
N ALA A 323 14.60 -26.22 15.41
CA ALA A 323 15.57 -27.19 14.89
C ALA A 323 14.98 -28.57 14.60
N SER A 324 13.90 -28.96 15.30
CA SER A 324 13.16 -30.20 15.05
C SER A 324 12.14 -30.11 13.90
N LYS A 325 12.03 -28.96 13.23
CA LYS A 325 11.09 -28.66 12.14
C LYS A 325 11.87 -28.38 10.85
N PRO A 326 12.40 -29.41 10.17
CA PRO A 326 13.27 -29.24 9.01
C PRO A 326 12.62 -28.51 7.82
N GLU A 327 11.28 -28.48 7.79
CA GLU A 327 10.49 -27.74 6.80
C GLU A 327 10.54 -26.21 6.98
N ILE A 328 11.00 -25.73 8.13
CA ILE A 328 11.11 -24.30 8.42
C ILE A 328 12.55 -23.85 8.16
N ASP A 329 12.73 -23.06 7.10
CA ASP A 329 13.97 -22.34 6.87
C ASP A 329 14.12 -21.22 7.92
N ARG A 330 15.09 -21.40 8.81
CA ARG A 330 15.33 -20.50 9.95
C ARG A 330 15.90 -19.14 9.54
N GLU A 331 16.64 -19.07 8.44
CA GLU A 331 17.17 -17.79 7.94
C GLU A 331 16.04 -17.00 7.30
N LEU A 332 15.21 -17.65 6.48
CA LEU A 332 14.01 -17.03 5.93
C LEU A 332 13.00 -16.62 7.02
N LEU A 333 12.86 -17.43 8.07
CA LEU A 333 12.02 -17.08 9.23
C LEU A 333 12.57 -15.86 9.95
N LEU A 334 13.89 -15.75 10.13
CA LEU A 334 14.52 -14.57 10.74
C LEU A 334 14.19 -13.31 9.95
N ASP A 335 14.36 -13.37 8.63
CA ASP A 335 14.06 -12.25 7.74
C ASP A 335 12.57 -11.87 7.83
N ASP A 336 11.66 -12.84 7.77
CA ASP A 336 10.23 -12.56 7.89
C ASP A 336 9.86 -12.01 9.28
N LEU A 337 10.43 -12.53 10.38
CA LEU A 337 10.21 -11.98 11.72
C LEU A 337 10.61 -10.51 11.81
N PHE A 338 11.69 -10.12 11.12
CA PHE A 338 12.13 -8.73 11.05
C PHE A 338 11.22 -7.88 10.14
N GLN A 339 10.93 -8.35 8.92
CA GLN A 339 10.10 -7.65 7.94
C GLN A 339 8.68 -7.38 8.45
N PHE A 340 8.07 -8.36 9.12
CA PHE A 340 6.77 -8.21 9.76
C PHE A 340 6.84 -7.50 11.13
N GLY A 341 8.03 -7.14 11.59
CA GLY A 341 8.24 -6.35 12.80
C GLY A 341 7.90 -7.07 14.10
N VAL A 342 8.03 -8.41 14.15
CA VAL A 342 8.01 -9.17 15.40
C VAL A 342 9.29 -8.86 16.19
N ILE A 343 10.41 -8.78 15.48
CA ILE A 343 11.72 -8.43 16.00
C ILE A 343 12.29 -7.20 15.28
N GLY A 344 13.22 -6.52 15.94
CA GLY A 344 14.01 -5.43 15.40
C GLY A 344 15.43 -5.49 15.95
N ASN A 345 16.32 -4.68 15.39
CA ASN A 345 17.66 -4.54 15.95
C ASN A 345 17.68 -3.48 17.05
N TRP A 346 18.52 -3.73 18.06
CA TRP A 346 18.77 -2.81 19.16
C TRP A 346 20.27 -2.58 19.28
N ASN A 347 20.68 -1.33 19.10
CA ASN A 347 22.05 -0.92 19.33
C ASN A 347 22.25 -0.61 20.81
N LYS A 348 23.10 -1.40 21.47
CA LYS A 348 23.42 -1.28 22.88
C LYS A 348 24.21 -0.02 23.23
N GLN A 349 24.94 0.57 22.27
CA GLN A 349 25.82 1.72 22.53
C GLN A 349 25.03 3.02 22.64
N ASP A 350 24.06 3.24 21.74
CA ASP A 350 23.26 4.47 21.68
C ASP A 350 21.79 4.25 22.07
N SER A 351 21.40 3.01 22.42
CA SER A 351 20.04 2.61 22.76
C SER A 351 19.00 2.85 21.65
N ARG A 352 19.44 2.93 20.39
CA ARG A 352 18.54 3.07 19.23
C ARG A 352 17.94 1.73 18.82
N PHE A 353 16.76 1.83 18.21
CA PHE A 353 16.02 0.68 17.69
C PHE A 353 15.80 0.85 16.20
N TYR A 354 15.96 -0.24 15.47
CA TYR A 354 15.90 -0.32 14.02
C TYR A 354 14.84 -1.37 13.66
N TRP A 355 13.81 -0.93 12.95
CA TRP A 355 12.64 -1.75 12.62
C TRP A 355 12.31 -1.65 11.14
N ALA A 356 11.90 -2.76 10.53
CA ALA A 356 11.47 -2.76 9.13
C ALA A 356 10.33 -1.76 8.85
N HIS A 357 9.33 -1.71 9.74
CA HIS A 357 8.21 -0.76 9.60
C HIS A 357 8.60 0.72 9.76
N ARG A 358 9.87 1.01 10.12
CA ARG A 358 10.43 2.38 10.20
C ARG A 358 11.45 2.66 9.08
N GLY A 359 11.56 1.77 8.09
CA GLY A 359 12.38 1.97 6.90
C GLY A 359 13.71 1.21 6.89
N GLU A 360 13.96 0.35 7.87
CA GLU A 360 15.18 -0.48 7.88
C GLU A 360 15.03 -1.68 6.95
N GLU A 361 15.95 -1.84 6.01
CA GLU A 361 15.80 -2.82 4.93
C GLU A 361 16.14 -4.26 5.35
N PHE A 362 17.12 -4.43 6.23
CA PHE A 362 17.65 -5.75 6.60
C PHE A 362 17.93 -5.87 8.11
N PHE A 363 17.92 -7.12 8.58
CA PHE A 363 18.28 -7.45 9.96
C PHE A 363 19.80 -7.54 10.12
N ASP A 364 20.36 -6.75 11.03
CA ASP A 364 21.79 -6.74 11.33
C ASP A 364 22.14 -7.73 12.47
N LYS A 365 22.74 -8.87 12.11
CA LYS A 365 23.15 -9.91 13.07
C LYS A 365 24.27 -9.47 14.03
N THR A 366 24.91 -8.32 13.81
CA THR A 366 25.93 -7.76 14.71
C THR A 366 25.32 -7.00 15.89
N GLN A 367 24.04 -6.66 15.82
CA GLN A 367 23.31 -5.92 16.84
C GLN A 367 22.54 -6.85 17.79
N GLY A 368 22.01 -6.27 18.87
CA GLY A 368 21.07 -6.95 19.74
C GLY A 368 19.71 -7.13 19.06
N VAL A 369 18.86 -7.98 19.63
CA VAL A 369 17.50 -8.24 19.13
C VAL A 369 16.50 -7.70 20.13
N ALA A 370 15.54 -6.89 19.67
CA ALA A 370 14.40 -6.43 20.47
C ALA A 370 13.12 -7.11 19.99
N ILE A 371 12.30 -7.56 20.93
CA ILE A 371 10.92 -7.95 20.64
C ILE A 371 10.07 -6.69 20.61
N HIS A 372 9.17 -6.57 19.63
CA HIS A 372 8.29 -5.40 19.50
C HIS A 372 7.46 -5.15 20.77
N GLU A 373 7.43 -3.92 21.29
CA GLU A 373 6.79 -3.64 22.60
C GLU A 373 5.29 -3.90 22.59
N GLY A 374 4.66 -3.73 21.43
CA GLY A 374 3.26 -4.09 21.20
C GLY A 374 2.94 -5.57 21.46
N LEU A 375 3.95 -6.45 21.53
CA LEU A 375 3.79 -7.89 21.78
C LEU A 375 4.16 -8.31 23.21
N TRP A 376 4.76 -7.43 24.02
CA TRP A 376 5.33 -7.82 25.31
C TRP A 376 4.32 -8.41 26.29
N ASN A 377 3.08 -7.90 26.31
CA ASN A 377 2.03 -8.44 27.18
C ASN A 377 1.60 -9.85 26.75
N TYR A 378 1.63 -10.16 25.45
CA TYR A 378 1.29 -11.49 24.97
C TYR A 378 2.33 -12.54 25.37
N PHE A 379 3.61 -12.16 25.38
CA PHE A 379 4.71 -13.02 25.83
C PHE A 379 4.96 -12.99 27.35
N ASN A 380 4.30 -12.09 28.09
CA ASN A 380 4.52 -11.84 29.52
C ASN A 380 5.96 -11.35 29.85
N ILE A 381 6.45 -10.35 29.10
CA ILE A 381 7.84 -9.86 29.18
C ILE A 381 7.97 -8.33 29.36
N ARG A 382 6.87 -7.63 29.72
CA ARG A 382 6.82 -6.16 29.84
C ARG A 382 7.45 -5.62 31.12
#